data_AF-A0A2W4J822-F1
#
_entry.id   AF-A0A2W4J822-F1
#
_cell.length_a   1.000
_cell.length_b   1.000
_cell.length_c   1.000
_cell.angle_alpha   90.00
_cell.angle_beta   90.00
_cell.angle_gamma   90.00
#
_symmetry.space_group_name_H-M   'P 1'
#
loop_
_entity.id
_entity.type
_entity.pdbx_description
1 polymer ?
#
loop_
_entity_poly.entity_id
_entity_poly.type
_entity_poly.pdbx_seq_one_letter_code
_entity_poly.pdbx_strand_id
1 'polypeptide(L)' 'MNSSTTVETPAGPFTIVVGPSGAVRGAGFTSDVAAVLAGIHPSLRGPVRGHRELGGVTDAVRAYFDGEL' A
#
# COMPACT_ATOMS: atom_id res chain seq x y z
N MET A 1 -6.66 3.35 -12.77
CA MET A 1 -5.39 2.61 -12.51
C MET A 1 -5.19 2.55 -11.01
N ASN A 2 -4.71 1.42 -10.48
CA ASN A 2 -4.32 1.34 -9.08
C ASN A 2 -2.91 1.95 -8.89
N SER A 3 -2.59 2.37 -7.67
CA SER A 3 -1.27 2.89 -7.31
C SER A 3 -0.71 2.13 -6.12
N SER A 4 0.60 2.01 -6.02
CA SER A 4 1.26 1.37 -4.88
C SER A 4 2.43 2.16 -4.35
N THR A 5 2.77 1.89 -3.09
CA THR A 5 4.03 2.31 -2.45
C THR A 5 4.46 1.24 -1.47
N THR A 6 5.76 1.19 -1.20
CA THR A 6 6.34 0.36 -0.13
C THR A 6 6.97 1.30 0.88
N VAL A 7 6.59 1.16 2.15
CA VAL A 7 7.12 1.93 3.27
C VAL A 7 8.01 1.00 4.08
N GLU A 8 9.25 1.40 4.33
CA GLU A 8 10.09 0.68 5.29
C GLU A 8 9.57 0.96 6.70
N THR A 9 9.33 -0.11 7.47
CA THR A 9 8.83 -0.03 8.84
C THR A 9 9.73 -0.86 9.77
N PRO A 10 9.66 -0.68 11.10
CA PRO A 10 10.41 -1.51 12.04
C PRO A 10 10.12 -3.01 11.92
N ALA A 11 8.95 -3.40 11.43
CA ALA A 11 8.55 -4.79 11.21
C ALA A 11 8.89 -5.31 9.79
N GLY A 12 9.61 -4.52 8.99
CA GLY A 12 9.98 -4.83 7.60
C GLY A 12 9.22 -3.98 6.57
N PRO A 13 9.41 -4.26 5.25
CA PRO A 13 8.77 -3.49 4.20
C PRO A 13 7.24 -3.72 4.22
N PHE A 14 6.47 -2.63 4.16
CA PHE A 14 5.02 -2.65 4.13
C PHE A 14 4.51 -2.06 2.82
N THR A 15 3.96 -2.91 1.94
CA THR A 15 3.45 -2.51 0.63
C THR A 15 1.95 -2.25 0.69
N ILE A 16 1.51 -1.17 0.06
CA ILE A 16 0.12 -0.70 0.04
C ILE A 16 -0.32 -0.55 -1.41
N VAL A 17 -1.56 -0.93 -1.73
CA VAL A 17 -2.21 -0.70 -3.01
C VAL A 17 -3.50 0.09 -2.80
N VAL A 18 -3.63 1.22 -3.50
CA VAL A 18 -4.83 2.07 -3.52
C VAL A 18 -5.52 2.01 -4.87
N GLY A 19 -6.85 2.17 -4.84
CA GLY A 19 -7.68 2.33 -6.03
C GLY A 19 -7.64 3.74 -6.60
N PRO A 20 -8.32 3.99 -7.73
CA PRO A 20 -8.35 5.29 -8.40
C PRO A 20 -8.91 6.44 -7.56
N SER A 21 -9.75 6.13 -6.57
CA SER A 21 -10.31 7.10 -5.62
C SER A 21 -9.40 7.37 -4.41
N GLY A 22 -8.21 6.75 -4.35
CA GLY A 22 -7.31 6.83 -3.20
C GLY A 22 -7.64 5.86 -2.06
N ALA A 23 -8.76 5.13 -2.13
CA ALA A 23 -9.11 4.14 -1.11
C ALA A 23 -8.15 2.93 -1.13
N VAL A 24 -7.70 2.49 0.05
CA VAL A 24 -6.84 1.30 0.20
C VAL A 24 -7.61 0.05 -0.23
N ARG A 25 -7.02 -0.74 -1.13
CA ARG A 25 -7.56 -2.03 -1.59
C ARG A 25 -6.91 -3.21 -0.88
N GLY A 26 -5.64 -3.07 -0.52
CA GLY A 26 -4.88 -4.11 0.16
C GLY A 26 -3.53 -3.57 0.63
N ALA A 27 -2.97 -4.20 1.65
CA ALA A 27 -1.63 -3.93 2.14
C ALA A 27 -1.04 -5.20 2.79
N GLY A 28 0.28 -5.26 2.94
CA GLY A 28 0.94 -6.37 3.62
C GLY A 28 2.42 -6.15 3.85
N PHE A 29 2.99 -6.89 4.82
CA PHE A 29 4.42 -6.91 5.12
C PHE A 29 5.18 -7.71 4.07
N THR A 30 5.51 -7.05 2.99
CA THR A 30 6.27 -7.56 1.85
C THR A 30 6.74 -6.36 1.02
N SER A 31 7.81 -6.53 0.25
CA SER A 31 8.19 -5.60 -0.82
C SER A 31 7.57 -5.98 -2.18
N ASP A 32 6.89 -7.11 -2.27
CA ASP A 32 6.26 -7.60 -3.50
C ASP A 32 4.81 -7.13 -3.64
N VAL A 33 4.60 -6.21 -4.59
CA VAL A 33 3.25 -5.70 -4.92
C VAL A 33 2.35 -6.79 -5.51
N ALA A 34 2.90 -7.80 -6.20
CA ALA A 34 2.12 -8.88 -6.78
C ALA A 34 1.52 -9.78 -5.69
N ALA A 35 2.27 -10.03 -4.61
CA ALA A 35 1.77 -10.73 -3.43
C ALA A 35 0.57 -10.01 -2.79
N VAL A 36 0.62 -8.67 -2.68
CA VAL A 36 -0.52 -7.88 -2.18
C VAL A 36 -1.72 -7.95 -3.14
N LEU A 37 -1.49 -7.83 -4.44
CA LEU A 37 -2.54 -7.95 -5.46
C LEU A 37 -3.24 -9.30 -5.45
N ALA A 38 -2.51 -10.38 -5.16
CA ALA A 38 -3.08 -11.73 -5.05
C ALA A 38 -4.11 -11.85 -3.92
N GLY A 39 -4.03 -11.03 -2.87
CA GLY A 39 -5.02 -10.94 -1.80
C GLY A 39 -6.24 -10.06 -2.12
N ILE A 40 -6.17 -9.20 -3.12
CA ILE A 40 -7.27 -8.31 -3.52
C ILE A 40 -8.31 -9.08 -4.34
N HIS A 41 -9.61 -8.80 -4.14
CA HIS A 41 -10.70 -9.41 -4.91
C HIS A 41 -10.50 -9.21 -6.43
N PRO A 42 -10.68 -10.24 -7.29
CA PRO A 42 -10.37 -10.15 -8.72
C PRO A 42 -10.98 -8.97 -9.47
N SER A 43 -12.23 -8.59 -9.17
CA SER A 43 -12.89 -7.43 -9.82
C SER A 43 -12.28 -6.07 -9.46
N LEU A 44 -11.46 -6.01 -8.41
CA LEU A 44 -10.79 -4.79 -7.94
C LEU A 44 -9.30 -4.76 -8.33
N ARG A 45 -8.79 -5.88 -8.87
CA ARG A 45 -7.46 -5.94 -9.45
C ARG A 45 -7.42 -5.12 -10.75
N GLY A 46 -6.23 -4.71 -11.12
CA GLY A 46 -5.98 -3.92 -12.31
C GLY A 46 -4.50 -3.55 -12.37
N PRO A 47 -4.07 -2.87 -13.44
CA PRO A 47 -2.71 -2.39 -13.53
C PRO A 47 -2.38 -1.49 -12.34
N VAL A 48 -1.16 -1.64 -11.82
CA VAL A 48 -0.63 -0.87 -10.69
C VAL A 48 0.54 -0.04 -11.17
N ARG A 49 0.56 1.24 -10.78
CA ARG A 49 1.74 2.10 -10.92
C ARG A 49 2.39 2.30 -9.54
N GLY A 50 3.69 2.07 -9.46
CA GLY A 50 4.48 2.37 -8.26
C GLY A 50 4.72 3.87 -8.09
N HIS A 51 4.66 4.33 -6.85
CA HIS A 51 4.96 5.69 -6.41
C HIS A 51 5.89 5.62 -5.19
N ARG A 52 6.61 6.73 -4.93
CA ARG A 52 7.39 6.87 -3.71
C ARG A 52 6.50 7.03 -2.47
N GLU A 53 5.40 7.76 -2.63
CA GLU A 53 4.43 8.05 -1.57
C GLU A 53 3.03 8.17 -2.18
N LEU A 54 2.00 7.94 -1.36
CA LEU A 54 0.57 8.02 -1.71
C LEU A 54 -0.12 9.15 -0.94
N GLY A 55 0.62 10.19 -0.53
CA GLY A 55 0.13 11.28 0.30
C GLY A 55 -0.32 10.80 1.68
N GLY A 56 -1.50 11.23 2.12
CA GLY A 56 -2.01 10.95 3.48
C GLY A 56 -2.08 9.46 3.86
N VAL A 57 -2.12 8.53 2.90
CA VAL A 57 -2.01 7.09 3.18
C VAL A 57 -0.60 6.73 3.67
N THR A 58 0.44 7.27 3.04
CA THR A 58 1.83 7.06 3.48
C THR A 58 2.07 7.72 4.84
N ASP A 59 1.54 8.91 5.05
CA ASP A 59 1.69 9.65 6.32
C ASP A 59 1.02 8.91 7.48
N ALA A 60 -0.21 8.42 7.29
CA ALA A 60 -0.92 7.65 8.31
C ALA A 60 -0.19 6.35 8.69
N VAL A 61 0.42 5.67 7.70
CA VAL A 61 1.19 4.45 7.96
C VAL A 61 2.46 4.75 8.76
N ARG A 62 3.18 5.83 8.44
CA ARG A 62 4.35 6.26 9.23
C ARG A 62 3.94 6.59 10.66
N ALA A 63 2.93 7.44 10.84
CA ALA A 63 2.42 7.82 12.15
C ALA A 63 2.01 6.59 12.99
N TYR A 64 1.35 5.59 12.40
CA TYR A 64 0.99 4.36 13.11
C TYR A 64 2.22 3.60 13.62
N PHE A 65 3.26 3.43 12.79
CA PHE A 65 4.47 2.72 13.20
C PHE A 65 5.40 3.55 14.10
N ASP A 66 5.29 4.87 14.06
CA ASP A 66 5.96 5.80 14.98
C ASP A 66 5.22 5.92 16.33
N GLY A 67 4.00 5.37 16.44
CA GLY A 67 3.18 5.40 17.66
C GLY A 67 2.42 6.72 17.87
N GLU A 68 2.17 7.46 16.80
CA GLU A 68 1.56 8.80 16.78
C GLU A 68 0.07 8.79 16.38
N LEU A 69 -0.52 7.61 16.13
CA LEU A 69 -1.94 7.42 15.76
C LEU A 69 -2.71 6.62 16.82
#